data_AF-A0A2V9K8Z5-F1
#
_entry.id   AF-A0A2V9K8Z5-F1
#
_cell.length_a   1.000
_cell.length_b   1.000
_cell.length_c   1.000
_cell.angle_alpha   90.00
_cell.angle_beta   90.00
_cell.angle_gamma   90.00
#
_symmetry.space_group_name_H-M   'P 1'
#
loop_
_entity.id
_entity.type
_entity.pdbx_description
1 polymer ?
#
loop_
_entity_poly.entity_id
_entity_poly.type
_entity_poly.pdbx_seq_one_letter_code
_entity_poly.pdbx_strand_id
1 'polypeptide(L)'
;AYELRKAEERAHILEGFLKALQQLDAIIKLIRASKSPAEARQGLMTRFEFTERQAQAILEMQLQRLTALEREKVQQEYDELQKKIAEYKGILASEKTLKKLIVDELKQIQKDYGDVRRTQIIEEQAEIKLEDLIADEDAVITVSHSGYLKRTPLTAYRQQGRGGKGRLGMKTREEDFVEHLFIASTHSYILVFTNAGRVHWLKVYEIPDVGAAGKGKNITNLVNLAGGEKAAALVAVKDLPDEPKDATVEGATYAAEGYVVLASRNGVIKKTRLAEFANPMSRGIIAMGIESGDELIGAKRSTGRDTIFLASHEGMAIRFPESDVRDMGRPAYGVNGMDLEKGDYLVGMEIVGENDLILSVTEKGYGKRTPVAEYRQQSRAGKGVINVKTVERNGKVVGVLPVTEESEVMLITQQGKITRLDAGEIRESGRSAQGVRVIRLEEGDQVAAACLIRSETNGEPGPTVQ
;
A
#
# COMPACT_ATOMS: atom_id res chain seq x y z
N ALA A 1 -13.04 28.08 -54.64
CA ALA A 1 -12.46 28.85 -55.76
C ALA A 1 -12.75 28.20 -57.13
N TYR A 2 -12.38 26.93 -57.34
CA TYR A 2 -12.64 26.23 -58.62
C TYR A 2 -14.14 26.17 -58.98
N GLU A 3 -14.99 25.72 -58.05
CA GLU A 3 -16.43 25.60 -58.29
C GLU A 3 -17.12 26.94 -58.52
N LEU A 4 -16.74 27.98 -57.75
CA LEU A 4 -17.24 29.34 -57.93
C LEU A 4 -16.98 29.83 -59.36
N ARG A 5 -15.74 29.72 -59.84
CA ARG A 5 -15.38 30.14 -61.21
C ARG A 5 -16.22 29.41 -62.26
N LYS A 6 -16.39 28.10 -62.11
CA LYS A 6 -17.19 27.28 -63.04
C LYS A 6 -18.67 27.69 -63.03
N ALA A 7 -19.21 27.99 -61.85
CA ALA A 7 -20.59 28.44 -61.68
C ALA A 7 -20.79 29.83 -62.30
N GLU A 8 -19.86 30.78 -62.10
CA GLU A 8 -19.91 32.13 -62.68
C GLU A 8 -19.82 32.09 -64.21
N GLU A 9 -18.91 31.29 -64.77
CA GLU A 9 -18.81 31.11 -66.23
C GLU A 9 -20.11 30.56 -66.82
N ARG A 10 -20.74 29.58 -66.17
CA ARG A 10 -22.01 29.01 -66.62
C ARG A 10 -23.15 30.02 -66.49
N ALA A 11 -23.26 30.69 -65.35
CA ALA A 11 -24.28 31.70 -65.09
C ALA A 11 -24.20 32.86 -66.09
N HIS A 12 -22.99 33.28 -66.46
CA HIS A 12 -22.74 34.30 -67.49
C HIS A 12 -23.32 33.91 -68.86
N ILE A 13 -23.16 32.66 -69.27
CA ILE A 13 -23.75 32.15 -70.52
C ILE A 13 -25.27 32.09 -70.43
N LEU A 14 -25.82 31.58 -69.33
CA LEU A 14 -27.28 31.50 -69.14
C LEU A 14 -27.94 32.88 -69.09
N GLU A 15 -27.29 33.88 -68.49
CA GLU A 15 -27.74 35.27 -68.51
C GLU A 15 -27.82 35.80 -69.95
N GLY A 16 -26.80 35.49 -70.77
CA GLY A 16 -26.79 35.81 -72.20
C GLY A 16 -27.97 35.16 -72.93
N PHE A 17 -28.26 33.89 -72.65
CA PHE A 17 -29.43 33.22 -73.23
C PHE A 17 -30.76 33.85 -72.80
N LEU A 18 -30.94 34.14 -71.50
CA LEU A 18 -32.16 34.75 -71.00
C LEU A 18 -32.41 36.14 -71.61
N LYS A 19 -31.36 36.96 -71.72
CA LYS A 19 -31.41 38.27 -72.41
C LYS A 19 -31.72 38.09 -73.90
N ALA A 20 -31.10 37.11 -74.56
CA ALA A 20 -31.34 36.84 -75.97
C ALA A 20 -32.79 36.40 -76.24
N LEU A 21 -33.36 35.58 -75.37
CA LEU A 21 -34.76 35.13 -75.47
C LEU A 21 -35.76 36.28 -75.32
N GLN A 22 -35.43 37.35 -74.61
CA GLN A 22 -36.30 38.53 -74.48
C GLN A 22 -36.33 39.40 -75.74
N GLN A 23 -35.28 39.33 -76.58
CA GLN A 23 -35.13 40.15 -77.80
C GLN A 23 -34.90 39.29 -79.04
N LEU A 24 -35.52 38.11 -79.06
CA LEU A 24 -35.25 37.05 -80.03
C LEU A 24 -35.43 37.50 -81.49
N ASP A 25 -36.52 38.20 -81.79
CA ASP A 25 -36.82 38.63 -83.17
C ASP A 25 -35.76 39.60 -83.71
N ALA A 26 -35.27 40.51 -82.86
CA ALA A 26 -34.25 41.47 -83.21
C ALA A 26 -32.89 40.78 -83.45
N ILE A 27 -32.58 39.75 -82.65
CA ILE A 27 -31.39 38.92 -82.79
C ILE A 27 -31.45 38.08 -84.07
N ILE A 28 -32.58 37.41 -84.35
CA ILE A 28 -32.76 36.61 -85.57
C ILE A 28 -32.64 37.49 -86.81
N LYS A 29 -33.22 38.70 -86.79
CA LYS A 29 -33.10 39.67 -87.89
C LYS A 29 -31.65 40.09 -88.13
N LEU A 30 -30.89 40.34 -87.06
CA LEU A 30 -29.46 40.66 -87.16
C LEU A 30 -28.64 39.48 -87.73
N ILE A 31 -28.88 38.26 -87.24
CA ILE A 31 -28.18 37.05 -87.70
C ILE A 31 -28.49 36.78 -89.19
N ARG A 32 -29.75 36.90 -89.61
CA ARG A 32 -30.16 36.70 -91.02
C ARG A 32 -29.60 37.76 -91.98
N ALA A 33 -29.39 38.98 -91.51
CA ALA A 33 -28.84 40.07 -92.33
C ALA A 33 -27.31 40.04 -92.44
N SER A 34 -26.63 39.31 -91.55
CA SER A 34 -25.17 39.19 -91.52
C SER A 34 -24.68 38.21 -92.59
N LYS A 35 -23.58 38.53 -93.28
CA LYS A 35 -23.01 37.69 -94.36
C LYS A 35 -22.12 36.56 -93.83
N SER A 36 -21.67 36.65 -92.57
CA SER A 36 -20.85 35.62 -91.93
C SER A 36 -21.14 35.46 -90.43
N PRO A 37 -20.81 34.31 -89.81
CA PRO A 37 -20.92 34.13 -88.37
C PRO A 37 -20.08 35.13 -87.55
N ALA A 38 -18.91 35.55 -88.07
CA ALA A 38 -18.06 36.54 -87.42
C ALA A 38 -18.72 37.92 -87.40
N GLU A 39 -19.40 38.31 -88.48
CA GLU A 39 -20.16 39.57 -88.58
C GLU A 39 -21.38 39.55 -87.65
N ALA A 40 -22.12 38.44 -87.60
CA ALA A 40 -23.22 38.26 -86.65
C ALA A 40 -22.76 38.34 -85.20
N ARG A 41 -21.61 37.71 -84.85
CA ARG A 41 -21.02 37.79 -83.51
C ARG A 41 -20.67 39.22 -83.13
N GLN A 42 -20.00 39.96 -84.01
CA GLN A 42 -19.65 41.36 -83.77
C GLN A 42 -20.91 42.23 -83.61
N GLY A 43 -21.96 41.96 -84.40
CA GLY A 43 -23.26 42.64 -84.29
C GLY A 43 -23.96 42.37 -82.96
N LEU A 44 -23.92 41.13 -82.46
CA LEU A 44 -24.44 40.76 -81.13
C LEU A 44 -23.68 41.49 -80.01
N MET A 45 -22.36 41.58 -80.11
CA MET A 45 -21.55 42.29 -79.11
C MET A 45 -21.80 43.80 -79.12
N THR A 46 -21.86 44.41 -80.31
CA THR A 46 -21.94 45.88 -80.44
C THR A 46 -23.34 46.42 -80.15
N ARG A 47 -24.39 45.71 -80.59
CA ARG A 47 -25.78 46.20 -80.53
C ARG A 47 -26.54 45.75 -79.28
N PHE A 48 -26.19 44.59 -78.74
CA PHE A 48 -26.87 43.99 -77.60
C PHE A 48 -25.95 43.81 -76.39
N GLU A 49 -24.73 44.36 -76.47
CA GLU A 49 -23.74 44.36 -75.38
C GLU A 49 -23.41 42.97 -74.82
N PHE A 50 -23.54 41.94 -75.65
CA PHE A 50 -23.12 40.59 -75.28
C PHE A 50 -21.60 40.49 -75.25
N THR A 51 -21.06 39.71 -74.33
CA THR A 51 -19.64 39.33 -74.37
C THR A 51 -19.37 38.37 -75.53
N GLU A 52 -18.12 38.25 -75.95
CA GLU A 52 -17.73 37.32 -77.04
C GLU A 52 -18.18 35.88 -76.76
N ARG A 53 -18.02 35.40 -75.52
CA ARG A 53 -18.46 34.05 -75.11
C ARG A 53 -19.98 33.88 -75.16
N GLN A 54 -20.76 34.89 -74.74
CA GLN A 54 -22.21 34.86 -74.83
C GLN A 54 -22.68 34.91 -76.29
N ALA A 55 -22.09 35.79 -77.11
CA ALA A 55 -22.44 35.93 -78.51
C ALA A 55 -22.17 34.62 -79.28
N GLN A 56 -21.04 33.96 -79.01
CA GLN A 56 -20.73 32.64 -79.58
C GLN A 56 -21.76 31.58 -79.13
N ALA A 57 -22.09 31.52 -77.84
CA ALA A 57 -23.06 30.57 -77.32
C ALA A 57 -24.48 30.79 -77.89
N ILE A 58 -24.88 32.05 -78.11
CA ILE A 58 -26.16 32.43 -78.74
C ILE A 58 -26.22 31.95 -80.19
N LEU A 59 -25.12 32.08 -80.96
CA LEU A 59 -25.04 31.58 -82.33
C LEU A 59 -25.12 30.05 -82.40
N GLU A 60 -24.59 29.36 -81.39
CA GLU A 60 -24.62 27.90 -81.27
C GLU A 60 -25.94 27.37 -80.67
N MET A 61 -26.88 28.25 -80.34
CA MET A 61 -28.16 27.88 -79.75
C MET A 61 -29.02 27.10 -80.75
N GLN A 62 -29.59 25.99 -80.30
CA GLN A 62 -30.53 25.18 -81.07
C GLN A 62 -31.97 25.69 -80.92
N LEU A 63 -32.74 25.66 -82.01
CA LEU A 63 -34.13 26.16 -82.04
C LEU A 63 -35.06 25.50 -81.00
N GLN A 64 -34.78 24.27 -80.57
CA GLN A 64 -35.56 23.59 -79.53
C GLN A 64 -35.54 24.31 -78.16
N ARG A 65 -34.48 25.09 -77.89
CA ARG A 65 -34.33 25.88 -76.64
C ARG A 65 -35.29 27.06 -76.54
N LEU A 66 -36.04 27.35 -77.62
CA LEU A 66 -37.03 28.43 -77.67
C LEU A 66 -38.40 28.03 -77.10
N THR A 67 -38.62 26.74 -76.83
CA THR A 67 -39.87 26.27 -76.22
C THR A 67 -40.04 26.84 -74.81
N ALA A 68 -41.29 27.06 -74.38
CA ALA A 68 -41.58 27.63 -73.06
C ALA A 68 -40.96 26.80 -71.92
N LEU A 69 -40.99 25.47 -72.05
CA LEU A 69 -40.42 24.54 -71.07
C LEU A 69 -38.89 24.66 -70.97
N GLU A 70 -38.18 24.77 -72.09
CA GLU A 70 -36.72 24.91 -72.09
C GLU A 70 -36.29 26.28 -71.56
N ARG A 71 -37.06 27.34 -71.82
CA ARG A 71 -36.85 28.65 -71.21
C ARG A 71 -37.00 28.59 -69.69
N GLU A 72 -38.02 27.90 -69.19
CA GLU A 72 -38.23 27.73 -67.75
C GLU A 72 -37.08 26.95 -67.11
N LYS A 73 -36.61 25.86 -67.73
CA LYS A 73 -35.43 25.12 -67.26
C LYS A 73 -34.17 25.97 -67.21
N VAL A 74 -33.93 26.79 -68.24
CA VAL A 74 -32.77 27.71 -68.28
C VAL A 74 -32.87 28.75 -67.16
N GLN A 75 -34.06 29.27 -66.88
CA GLN A 75 -34.28 30.19 -65.77
C GLN A 75 -34.04 29.50 -64.42
N GLN A 76 -34.59 28.30 -64.21
CA GLN A 76 -34.37 27.52 -63.00
C GLN A 76 -32.89 27.20 -62.78
N GLU A 77 -32.17 26.76 -63.83
CA GLU A 77 -30.72 26.50 -63.77
C GLU A 77 -29.95 27.77 -63.41
N TYR A 78 -30.32 28.92 -63.97
CA TYR A 78 -29.71 30.20 -63.64
C TYR A 78 -29.95 30.58 -62.17
N ASP A 79 -31.18 30.47 -61.69
CA ASP A 79 -31.55 30.82 -60.31
C ASP A 79 -30.85 29.91 -59.29
N GLU A 80 -30.72 28.61 -59.57
CA GLU A 80 -29.95 27.68 -58.76
C GLU A 80 -28.45 28.01 -58.73
N LEU A 81 -27.87 28.36 -59.88
CA LEU A 81 -26.47 28.77 -59.95
C LEU A 81 -26.23 30.08 -59.21
N GLN A 82 -27.15 31.05 -59.28
CA GLN A 82 -27.04 32.29 -58.50
C GLN A 82 -27.02 32.01 -56.99
N LYS A 83 -27.87 31.09 -56.51
CA LYS A 83 -27.85 30.65 -55.10
C LYS A 83 -26.49 30.04 -54.72
N LYS A 84 -25.96 29.13 -55.55
CA LYS A 84 -24.65 28.50 -55.31
C LYS A 84 -23.50 29.52 -55.35
N ILE A 85 -23.51 30.46 -56.29
CA ILE A 85 -22.51 31.53 -56.38
C ILE A 85 -22.53 32.39 -55.12
N ALA A 86 -23.72 32.77 -54.63
CA ALA A 86 -23.87 33.52 -53.39
C ALA A 86 -23.34 32.74 -52.18
N GLU A 87 -23.65 31.45 -52.09
CA GLU A 87 -23.13 30.55 -51.04
C GLU A 87 -21.60 30.47 -51.09
N TYR A 88 -21.02 30.16 -52.25
CA TYR A 88 -19.57 30.06 -52.43
C TYR A 88 -18.86 31.38 -52.10
N LYS A 89 -19.41 32.53 -52.52
CA LYS A 89 -18.87 33.84 -52.16
C LYS A 89 -18.97 34.10 -50.66
N GLY A 90 -20.08 33.71 -50.03
CA GLY A 90 -20.26 33.82 -48.58
C GLY A 90 -19.26 32.99 -47.78
N ILE A 91 -18.93 31.78 -48.25
CA ILE A 91 -17.91 30.92 -47.64
C ILE A 91 -16.52 31.54 -47.81
N LEU A 92 -16.18 32.02 -49.01
CA LEU A 92 -14.85 32.58 -49.30
C LEU A 92 -14.60 33.94 -48.64
N ALA A 93 -15.64 34.72 -48.33
CA ALA A 93 -15.52 36.04 -47.72
C ALA A 93 -15.31 36.01 -46.20
N SER A 94 -15.65 34.91 -45.52
CA SER A 94 -15.64 34.81 -44.05
C SER A 94 -14.90 33.56 -43.59
N GLU A 95 -13.75 33.77 -42.96
CA GLU A 95 -12.97 32.69 -42.34
C GLU A 95 -13.79 31.92 -41.29
N LYS A 96 -14.69 32.60 -40.58
CA LYS A 96 -15.58 31.98 -39.60
C LYS A 96 -16.55 30.98 -40.25
N THR A 97 -17.10 31.35 -41.41
CA THR A 97 -18.03 30.49 -42.16
C THR A 97 -17.29 29.28 -42.73
N LEU A 98 -16.09 29.50 -43.27
CA LEU A 98 -15.21 28.42 -43.75
C LEU A 98 -14.84 27.44 -42.63
N LYS A 99 -14.39 27.93 -41.47
CA LYS A 99 -14.07 27.08 -40.32
C LYS A 99 -15.27 26.26 -39.84
N LYS A 100 -16.47 26.86 -39.85
CA LYS A 100 -17.69 26.14 -39.51
C LYS A 100 -17.95 24.98 -40.47
N LEU A 101 -17.86 25.24 -41.78
CA LEU A 101 -18.01 24.19 -42.80
C LEU A 101 -17.00 23.06 -42.61
N ILE A 102 -15.72 23.39 -42.38
CA ILE A 102 -14.66 22.40 -42.12
C ILE A 102 -15.00 21.53 -40.91
N VAL A 103 -15.46 22.14 -39.81
CA VAL A 103 -15.86 21.38 -38.60
C VAL A 103 -17.04 20.47 -38.87
N ASP A 104 -18.04 20.95 -39.63
CA ASP A 104 -19.22 20.17 -39.96
C ASP A 104 -18.84 18.97 -40.87
N GLU A 105 -17.95 19.16 -41.84
CA GLU A 105 -17.40 18.08 -42.68
C GLU A 105 -16.56 17.08 -41.87
N LEU A 106 -15.68 17.55 -40.98
CA LEU A 106 -14.87 16.68 -40.11
C LEU A 106 -15.74 15.84 -39.16
N LYS A 107 -16.83 16.41 -38.64
CA LYS A 107 -17.80 15.66 -37.84
C LYS A 107 -18.53 14.60 -38.66
N GLN A 108 -18.86 14.90 -39.92
CA GLN A 108 -19.48 13.94 -40.82
C GLN A 108 -18.51 12.78 -41.11
N ILE A 109 -17.23 13.07 -41.38
CA ILE A 109 -16.18 12.05 -41.54
C ILE A 109 -16.03 11.21 -40.27
N GLN A 110 -16.01 11.84 -39.09
CA GLN A 110 -15.95 11.14 -37.81
C GLN A 110 -17.16 10.20 -37.63
N LYS A 111 -18.35 10.58 -38.08
CA LYS A 111 -19.55 9.75 -38.00
C LYS A 111 -19.51 8.57 -38.96
N ASP A 112 -19.03 8.80 -40.18
CA ASP A 112 -19.04 7.78 -41.24
C ASP A 112 -17.88 6.79 -41.10
N TYR A 113 -16.74 7.21 -40.53
CA TYR A 113 -15.50 6.43 -40.48
C TYR A 113 -14.90 6.27 -39.07
N GLY A 114 -15.57 6.77 -38.03
CA GLY A 114 -15.09 6.62 -36.66
C GLY A 114 -15.19 5.18 -36.17
N ASP A 115 -14.10 4.65 -35.60
CA ASP A 115 -14.09 3.38 -34.90
C ASP A 115 -13.71 3.53 -33.43
N VAL A 116 -14.06 2.51 -32.64
CA VAL A 116 -13.67 2.47 -31.23
C VAL A 116 -12.17 2.17 -31.16
N ARG A 117 -11.47 2.87 -30.27
CA ARG A 117 -10.06 2.61 -29.99
C ARG A 117 -9.86 1.14 -29.63
N ARG A 118 -9.07 0.42 -30.44
CA ARG A 118 -8.80 -1.02 -30.22
C ARG A 118 -7.79 -1.27 -29.10
N THR A 119 -6.87 -0.33 -28.91
CA THR A 119 -5.81 -0.40 -27.90
C THR A 119 -6.25 0.28 -26.61
N GLN A 120 -5.93 -0.29 -25.46
CA GLN A 120 -6.07 0.38 -24.17
C GLN A 120 -4.76 1.11 -23.82
N ILE A 121 -4.84 2.36 -23.35
CA ILE A 121 -3.70 3.00 -22.70
C ILE A 121 -3.78 2.59 -21.23
N ILE A 122 -2.75 1.89 -20.77
CA ILE A 122 -2.55 1.55 -19.36
C ILE A 122 -1.52 2.57 -18.86
N GLU A 123 -1.93 3.43 -17.92
CA GLU A 123 -0.99 4.27 -17.17
C GLU A 123 -0.18 3.33 -16.25
N GLU A 124 1.13 3.25 -16.50
CA GLU A 124 2.11 2.42 -15.77
C GLU A 124 1.99 0.88 -15.94
N GLN A 125 2.98 0.28 -16.61
CA GLN A 125 3.45 -1.04 -16.20
C GLN A 125 4.13 -0.83 -14.85
N ALA A 126 3.69 -1.57 -13.82
CA ALA A 126 4.36 -1.60 -12.52
C ALA A 126 5.88 -1.66 -12.73
N GLU A 127 6.61 -0.67 -12.23
CA GLU A 127 8.07 -0.77 -12.12
C GLU A 127 8.36 -2.10 -11.42
N ILE A 128 9.15 -2.98 -12.07
CA ILE A 128 9.60 -4.21 -11.43
C ILE A 128 10.34 -3.78 -10.17
N LYS A 129 9.72 -4.01 -9.00
CA LYS A 129 10.36 -3.69 -7.73
C LYS A 129 11.45 -4.71 -7.52
N LEU A 130 12.53 -4.31 -6.82
CA LEU A 130 13.56 -5.27 -6.40
C LEU A 130 12.94 -6.47 -5.67
N GLU A 131 11.83 -6.23 -4.96
CA GLU A 131 11.02 -7.24 -4.27
C GLU A 131 10.45 -8.31 -5.21
N ASP A 132 10.04 -7.94 -6.42
CA ASP A 132 9.48 -8.87 -7.41
C ASP A 132 10.55 -9.82 -7.98
N LEU A 133 11.82 -9.47 -7.86
CA LEU A 133 12.96 -10.32 -8.23
C LEU A 133 13.35 -11.31 -7.12
N ILE A 134 12.82 -11.13 -5.91
CA ILE A 134 13.15 -11.96 -4.75
C ILE A 134 12.06 -13.03 -4.62
N ALA A 135 12.48 -14.30 -4.63
CA ALA A 135 11.56 -15.41 -4.44
C ALA A 135 10.84 -15.31 -3.08
N ASP A 136 9.52 -15.49 -3.10
CA ASP A 136 8.72 -15.67 -1.89
C ASP A 136 8.95 -17.08 -1.33
N GLU A 137 9.80 -17.17 -0.31
CA GLU A 137 10.15 -18.42 0.36
C GLU A 137 10.07 -18.27 1.88
N ASP A 138 9.70 -19.34 2.57
CA ASP A 138 9.73 -19.37 4.03
C ASP A 138 11.17 -19.45 4.52
N ALA A 139 11.55 -18.50 5.37
CA ALA A 139 12.83 -18.47 6.04
C ALA A 139 12.64 -18.51 7.56
N VAL A 140 13.64 -19.07 8.24
CA VAL A 140 13.79 -18.96 9.69
C VAL A 140 14.56 -17.68 9.96
N ILE A 141 13.95 -16.77 10.71
CA ILE A 141 14.57 -15.53 11.15
C ILE A 141 15.01 -15.75 12.57
N THR A 142 16.30 -15.54 12.83
CA THR A 142 16.86 -15.60 14.17
C THR A 142 17.39 -14.23 14.57
N VAL A 143 17.01 -13.79 15.75
CA VAL A 143 17.49 -12.57 16.37
C VAL A 143 18.27 -12.98 17.61
N SER A 144 19.52 -12.53 17.69
CA SER A 144 20.34 -12.77 18.86
C SER A 144 20.12 -11.74 19.95
N HIS A 145 20.54 -12.07 21.17
CA HIS A 145 20.46 -11.18 22.31
C HIS A 145 21.23 -9.87 22.12
N SER A 146 22.40 -9.94 21.48
CA SER A 146 23.16 -8.72 21.13
C SER A 146 22.59 -7.96 19.91
N GLY A 147 21.43 -8.40 19.39
CA GLY A 147 20.68 -7.72 18.36
C GLY A 147 21.15 -8.04 16.94
N TYR A 148 21.77 -9.20 16.70
CA TYR A 148 22.11 -9.64 15.34
C TYR A 148 20.96 -10.42 14.71
N LEU A 149 20.63 -10.06 13.48
CA LEU A 149 19.60 -10.70 12.68
C LEU A 149 20.24 -11.46 11.52
N LYS A 150 19.74 -12.67 11.30
CA LYS A 150 19.99 -13.47 10.10
C LYS A 150 18.72 -14.18 9.67
N ARG A 151 18.66 -14.48 8.36
CA ARG A 151 17.68 -15.39 7.80
C ARG A 151 18.40 -16.64 7.30
N THR A 152 17.73 -17.79 7.42
CA THR A 152 18.18 -19.05 6.84
C THR A 152 16.97 -19.71 6.18
N PRO A 153 17.04 -20.11 4.89
CA PRO A 153 15.94 -20.79 4.23
C PRO A 153 15.48 -22.03 5.01
N LEU A 154 14.17 -22.25 5.12
CA LEU A 154 13.60 -23.35 5.91
C LEU A 154 14.06 -24.73 5.41
N THR A 155 14.32 -24.86 4.11
CA THR A 155 14.82 -26.09 3.47
C THR A 155 16.24 -26.45 3.94
N ALA A 156 17.14 -25.46 3.96
CA ALA A 156 18.50 -25.62 4.46
C ALA A 156 18.50 -25.91 5.97
N TYR A 157 17.54 -25.34 6.70
CA TYR A 157 17.33 -25.57 8.11
C TYR A 157 16.86 -27.02 8.42
N ARG A 158 15.83 -27.52 7.71
CA ARG A 158 15.28 -28.88 7.91
C ARG A 158 16.26 -30.00 7.58
N GLN A 159 17.17 -29.81 6.61
CA GLN A 159 18.17 -30.82 6.25
C GLN A 159 19.19 -31.11 7.37
N GLN A 160 19.27 -30.25 8.40
CA GLN A 160 20.13 -30.48 9.57
C GLN A 160 19.47 -31.36 10.66
N GLY A 161 18.19 -31.72 10.52
CA GLY A 161 17.34 -32.24 11.60
C GLY A 161 17.05 -33.75 11.63
N ARG A 162 18.00 -34.65 11.33
CA ARG A 162 17.83 -36.09 11.67
C ARG A 162 19.10 -36.72 12.27
N GLY A 163 19.04 -37.05 13.56
CA GLY A 163 19.87 -38.12 14.16
C GLY A 163 21.26 -37.75 14.70
N GLY A 164 21.61 -36.47 14.84
CA GLY A 164 22.87 -36.06 15.46
C GLY A 164 22.67 -35.64 16.92
N LYS A 165 23.43 -36.22 17.85
CA LYS A 165 23.67 -35.64 19.19
C LYS A 165 23.84 -34.13 19.05
N GLY A 166 23.07 -33.34 19.80
CA GLY A 166 23.05 -31.88 19.76
C GLY A 166 24.42 -31.29 19.51
N ARG A 167 24.58 -30.62 18.36
CA ARG A 167 25.86 -30.05 17.92
C ARG A 167 25.71 -28.57 17.68
N LEU A 168 26.07 -27.82 18.72
CA LEU A 168 26.72 -26.51 18.71
C LEU A 168 26.23 -25.54 17.62
N GLY A 169 25.10 -24.89 17.91
CA GLY A 169 24.85 -23.54 17.43
C GLY A 169 25.97 -22.62 17.91
N MET A 170 26.64 -21.97 16.95
CA MET A 170 27.71 -20.97 17.09
C MET A 170 28.94 -21.40 17.93
N LYS A 171 30.10 -21.52 17.27
CA LYS A 171 31.39 -21.71 17.98
C LYS A 171 31.64 -20.51 18.90
N THR A 172 31.87 -20.81 20.18
CA THR A 172 32.25 -19.90 21.25
C THR A 172 33.53 -19.13 20.93
N ARG A 173 33.35 -17.83 20.73
CA ARG A 173 34.32 -16.81 21.18
C ARG A 173 33.62 -15.55 21.71
N GLU A 174 32.32 -15.39 21.44
CA GLU A 174 31.42 -14.40 22.06
C GLU A 174 30.09 -15.13 22.34
N GLU A 175 29.63 -15.14 23.60
CA GLU A 175 28.49 -15.93 24.10
C GLU A 175 27.12 -15.36 23.69
N ASP A 176 26.95 -15.03 22.42
CA ASP A 176 25.68 -14.53 21.88
C ASP A 176 24.75 -15.70 21.51
N PHE A 177 23.46 -15.54 21.73
CA PHE A 177 22.48 -16.62 21.59
C PHE A 177 21.19 -16.13 20.94
N VAL A 178 20.38 -17.06 20.44
CA VAL A 178 19.10 -16.74 19.80
C VAL A 178 18.05 -16.40 20.85
N GLU A 179 17.61 -15.15 20.87
CA GLU A 179 16.55 -14.63 21.74
C GLU A 179 15.17 -14.72 21.08
N HIS A 180 15.09 -14.45 19.77
CA HIS A 180 13.86 -14.63 19.00
C HIS A 180 14.09 -15.54 17.80
N LEU A 181 13.17 -16.49 17.62
CA LEU A 181 13.09 -17.35 16.45
C LEU A 181 11.63 -17.35 15.97
N PHE A 182 11.44 -17.03 14.70
CA PHE A 182 10.15 -17.10 14.03
C PHE A 182 10.33 -17.43 12.55
N ILE A 183 9.32 -18.07 11.97
CA ILE A 183 9.26 -18.37 10.54
C ILE A 183 8.47 -17.24 9.89
N ALA A 184 9.01 -16.68 8.81
CA ALA A 184 8.32 -15.70 8.00
C ALA A 184 8.72 -15.84 6.53
N SER A 185 7.84 -15.41 5.65
CA SER A 185 8.14 -15.30 4.22
C SER A 185 9.18 -14.19 4.00
N THR A 186 10.02 -14.32 2.98
CA THR A 186 10.98 -13.28 2.56
C THR A 186 10.33 -11.93 2.27
N HIS A 187 9.04 -11.92 1.89
CA HIS A 187 8.28 -10.71 1.60
C HIS A 187 7.67 -10.08 2.85
N SER A 188 7.72 -10.78 3.99
CA SER A 188 7.13 -10.30 5.24
C SER A 188 7.89 -9.10 5.82
N TYR A 189 7.23 -8.38 6.71
CA TYR A 189 7.82 -7.29 7.49
C TYR A 189 8.11 -7.71 8.93
N ILE A 190 9.20 -7.19 9.48
CA ILE A 190 9.47 -7.18 10.91
C ILE A 190 9.33 -5.73 11.37
N LEU A 191 8.33 -5.48 12.21
CA LEU A 191 8.14 -4.22 12.88
C LEU A 191 9.08 -4.15 14.09
N VAL A 192 10.02 -3.22 14.04
CA VAL A 192 11.01 -2.97 15.09
C VAL A 192 10.52 -1.80 15.94
N PHE A 193 10.03 -2.09 17.13
CA PHE A 193 9.61 -1.08 18.10
C PHE A 193 10.78 -0.65 18.97
N THR A 194 10.96 0.65 19.16
CA THR A 194 12.06 1.21 19.96
C THR A 194 11.61 1.62 21.35
N ASN A 195 12.54 1.70 22.30
CA ASN A 195 12.30 2.19 23.66
C ASN A 195 11.72 3.63 23.68
N ALA A 196 12.01 4.44 22.67
CA ALA A 196 11.44 5.79 22.49
C ALA A 196 10.00 5.79 21.92
N GLY A 197 9.38 4.62 21.71
CA GLY A 197 8.01 4.50 21.20
C GLY A 197 7.87 4.71 19.69
N ARG A 198 8.95 4.48 18.92
CA ARG A 198 8.90 4.51 17.45
C ARG A 198 8.83 3.10 16.89
N VAL A 199 8.42 3.00 15.63
CA VAL A 199 8.45 1.76 14.86
C VAL A 199 9.17 1.98 13.54
N HIS A 200 9.99 0.99 13.19
CA HIS A 200 10.66 0.85 11.91
C HIS A 200 10.22 -0.45 11.25
N TRP A 201 10.35 -0.53 9.93
CA TRP A 201 10.03 -1.70 9.16
C TRP A 201 11.32 -2.25 8.59
N LEU A 202 11.47 -3.55 8.70
CA LEU A 202 12.56 -4.30 8.10
C LEU A 202 11.94 -5.39 7.24
N LYS A 203 12.21 -5.37 5.94
CA LYS A 203 11.78 -6.47 5.06
C LYS A 203 12.65 -7.69 5.35
N VAL A 204 12.04 -8.87 5.42
CA VAL A 204 12.77 -10.11 5.74
C VAL A 204 13.90 -10.35 4.72
N TYR A 205 13.69 -10.04 3.44
CA TYR A 205 14.75 -10.22 2.43
C TYR A 205 15.98 -9.30 2.62
N GLU A 206 15.86 -8.18 3.33
CA GLU A 206 16.97 -7.27 3.64
C GLU A 206 17.89 -7.84 4.73
N ILE A 207 17.37 -8.80 5.50
CA ILE A 207 18.15 -9.54 6.49
C ILE A 207 19.14 -10.45 5.74
N PRO A 208 20.43 -10.46 6.15
CA PRO A 208 21.44 -11.26 5.48
C PRO A 208 21.08 -12.74 5.52
N ASP A 209 21.11 -13.36 4.34
CA ASP A 209 21.04 -14.81 4.19
C ASP A 209 22.40 -15.41 4.52
N VAL A 210 22.46 -16.03 5.71
CA VAL A 210 23.66 -16.71 6.18
C VAL A 210 23.25 -18.05 6.76
N GLY A 211 24.10 -19.06 6.58
CA GLY A 211 23.89 -20.36 7.20
C GLY A 211 23.88 -20.28 8.73
N ALA A 212 23.45 -21.35 9.40
CA ALA A 212 23.24 -21.39 10.85
C ALA A 212 24.44 -20.92 11.69
N ALA A 213 25.69 -21.09 11.21
CA ALA A 213 26.90 -20.63 11.90
C ALA A 213 27.27 -19.15 11.68
N GLY A 214 26.61 -18.46 10.73
CA GLY A 214 26.83 -17.04 10.48
C GLY A 214 26.23 -16.16 11.58
N LYS A 215 26.87 -15.02 11.84
CA LYS A 215 26.39 -14.03 12.83
C LYS A 215 25.27 -13.13 12.30
N GLY A 216 25.21 -12.90 10.98
CA GLY A 216 24.24 -11.95 10.39
C GLY A 216 24.68 -10.49 10.56
N LYS A 217 23.72 -9.57 10.61
CA LYS A 217 23.95 -8.11 10.76
C LYS A 217 23.24 -7.60 12.00
N ASN A 218 23.86 -6.65 12.71
CA ASN A 218 23.23 -5.99 13.85
C ASN A 218 22.03 -5.14 13.42
N ILE A 219 20.96 -5.11 14.22
CA ILE A 219 19.72 -4.38 13.96
C ILE A 219 19.96 -2.89 13.71
N THR A 220 20.94 -2.29 14.42
CA THR A 220 21.34 -0.89 14.26
C THR A 220 21.84 -0.55 12.86
N ASN A 221 22.32 -1.55 12.10
CA ASN A 221 22.77 -1.38 10.72
C ASN A 221 21.67 -1.68 9.69
N LEU A 222 20.52 -2.22 10.13
CA LEU A 222 19.39 -2.58 9.28
C LEU A 222 18.27 -1.55 9.36
N VAL A 223 18.14 -0.84 10.49
CA VAL A 223 17.14 0.21 10.69
C VAL A 223 17.79 1.51 11.16
N ASN A 224 17.28 2.65 10.67
CA ASN A 224 17.79 3.98 11.00
C ASN A 224 17.31 4.43 12.39
N LEU A 225 17.97 3.93 13.44
CA LEU A 225 17.69 4.33 14.82
C LEU A 225 18.32 5.70 15.13
N ALA A 226 17.62 6.55 15.87
CA ALA A 226 18.20 7.79 16.37
C ALA A 226 19.21 7.50 17.50
N GLY A 227 20.10 8.47 17.78
CA GLY A 227 21.09 8.32 18.86
C GLY A 227 20.44 8.04 20.21
N GLY A 228 20.75 6.88 20.80
CA GLY A 228 20.20 6.43 22.09
C GLY A 228 18.94 5.57 22.00
N GLU A 229 18.33 5.42 20.82
CA GLU A 229 17.22 4.49 20.61
C GLU A 229 17.74 3.04 20.58
N LYS A 230 17.01 2.15 21.24
CA LYS A 230 17.25 0.70 21.26
C LYS A 230 15.99 -0.01 20.84
N ALA A 231 16.13 -1.17 20.20
CA ALA A 231 15.00 -2.05 19.93
C ALA A 231 14.46 -2.60 21.26
N ALA A 232 13.17 -2.38 21.50
CA ALA A 232 12.45 -2.88 22.67
C ALA A 232 11.64 -4.13 22.34
N ALA A 233 11.09 -4.23 21.13
CA ALA A 233 10.33 -5.40 20.72
C ALA A 233 10.33 -5.58 19.19
N LEU A 234 10.20 -6.84 18.76
CA LEU A 234 10.13 -7.23 17.36
C LEU A 234 8.83 -7.97 17.10
N VAL A 235 8.12 -7.55 16.06
CA VAL A 235 6.83 -8.12 15.68
C VAL A 235 6.85 -8.46 14.20
N ALA A 236 6.78 -9.75 13.87
CA ALA A 236 6.66 -10.22 12.50
C ALA A 236 5.21 -10.07 12.01
N VAL A 237 5.04 -9.53 10.81
CA VAL A 237 3.75 -9.41 10.11
C VAL A 237 3.93 -9.81 8.66
N LYS A 238 3.06 -10.70 8.17
CA LYS A 238 3.14 -11.21 6.80
C LYS A 238 2.93 -10.08 5.80
N ASP A 239 1.81 -9.39 5.93
CA ASP A 239 1.44 -8.26 5.09
C ASP A 239 1.00 -7.09 5.95
N LEU A 240 1.18 -5.89 5.40
CA LEU A 240 0.66 -4.66 5.96
C LEU A 240 -0.66 -4.35 5.26
N PRO A 241 -1.78 -4.29 5.99
CA PRO A 241 -3.09 -4.08 5.37
C PRO A 241 -3.25 -2.62 4.97
N ASP A 242 -3.42 -2.37 3.67
CA ASP A 242 -3.51 -1.02 3.10
C ASP A 242 -4.72 -0.22 3.62
N GLU A 243 -5.81 -0.91 3.98
CA GLU A 243 -7.03 -0.30 4.50
C GLU A 243 -7.49 -0.99 5.79
N PRO A 244 -7.99 -0.23 6.79
CA PRO A 244 -8.60 -0.80 7.99
C PRO A 244 -9.85 -1.60 7.61
N LYS A 245 -9.93 -2.86 8.03
CA LYS A 245 -11.10 -3.72 7.80
C LYS A 245 -11.69 -4.14 9.13
N ASP A 246 -13.00 -4.03 9.24
CA ASP A 246 -13.72 -4.49 10.43
C ASP A 246 -14.32 -5.88 10.18
N ALA A 247 -14.14 -6.79 11.13
CA ALA A 247 -14.74 -8.11 11.18
C ALA A 247 -15.67 -8.21 12.41
N THR A 248 -16.86 -8.77 12.22
CA THR A 248 -17.79 -9.01 13.34
C THR A 248 -17.75 -10.47 13.74
N VAL A 249 -17.40 -10.73 15.00
CA VAL A 249 -17.33 -12.07 15.59
C VAL A 249 -18.14 -12.05 16.89
N GLU A 250 -19.10 -12.95 17.03
CA GLU A 250 -19.92 -13.10 18.23
C GLU A 250 -20.64 -11.79 18.66
N GLY A 251 -21.03 -10.96 17.68
CA GLY A 251 -21.74 -9.70 17.92
C GLY A 251 -20.85 -8.52 18.32
N ALA A 252 -19.53 -8.70 18.37
CA ALA A 252 -18.55 -7.64 18.60
C ALA A 252 -17.69 -7.39 17.34
N THR A 253 -17.36 -6.13 17.09
CA THR A 253 -16.58 -5.69 15.94
C THR A 253 -15.11 -5.53 16.31
N TYR A 254 -14.22 -6.11 15.50
CA TYR A 254 -12.78 -6.10 15.67
C TYR A 254 -12.08 -5.75 14.35
N ALA A 255 -10.85 -5.23 14.41
CA ALA A 255 -10.00 -5.11 13.23
C ALA A 255 -9.64 -6.51 12.70
N ALA A 256 -9.95 -6.77 11.43
CA ALA A 256 -9.72 -8.06 10.77
C ALA A 256 -8.23 -8.40 10.73
N GLU A 257 -7.39 -7.38 10.58
CA GLU A 257 -5.94 -7.50 10.63
C GLU A 257 -5.37 -7.66 12.05
N GLY A 258 -6.19 -7.54 13.08
CA GLY A 258 -5.78 -7.52 14.47
C GLY A 258 -5.07 -6.22 14.88
N TYR A 259 -4.37 -6.28 16.01
CA TYR A 259 -3.77 -5.11 16.65
C TYR A 259 -2.31 -5.37 17.01
N VAL A 260 -1.64 -4.29 17.40
CA VAL A 260 -0.39 -4.31 18.16
C VAL A 260 -0.66 -3.67 19.52
N VAL A 261 -0.40 -4.44 20.56
CA VAL A 261 -0.46 -3.99 21.96
C VAL A 261 0.93 -3.60 22.40
N LEU A 262 1.05 -2.40 22.96
CA LEU A 262 2.28 -1.75 23.40
C LEU A 262 2.20 -1.49 24.90
N ALA A 263 3.29 -1.73 25.62
CA ALA A 263 3.37 -1.40 27.04
C ALA A 263 4.65 -0.64 27.37
N SER A 264 4.51 0.41 28.18
CA SER A 264 5.63 1.18 28.72
C SER A 264 6.04 0.68 30.11
N ARG A 265 7.24 1.07 30.52
CA ARG A 265 7.83 0.74 31.82
C ARG A 265 6.98 1.25 32.99
N ASN A 266 6.35 2.41 32.84
CA ASN A 266 5.50 3.01 33.88
C ASN A 266 4.06 2.47 33.90
N GLY A 267 3.76 1.37 33.21
CA GLY A 267 2.45 0.72 33.29
C GLY A 267 1.40 1.25 32.32
N VAL A 268 1.78 2.12 31.37
CA VAL A 268 0.88 2.57 30.30
C VAL A 268 0.77 1.49 29.25
N ILE A 269 -0.46 1.18 28.84
CA ILE A 269 -0.75 0.23 27.76
C ILE A 269 -1.51 0.90 26.63
N LYS A 270 -1.22 0.48 25.40
CA LYS A 270 -1.90 0.99 24.22
C LYS A 270 -2.17 -0.11 23.21
N LYS A 271 -3.38 -0.12 22.65
CA LYS A 271 -3.77 -0.95 21.52
C LYS A 271 -3.88 -0.10 20.26
N THR A 272 -3.21 -0.49 19.19
CA THR A 272 -3.24 0.19 17.89
C THR A 272 -3.58 -0.84 16.81
N ARG A 273 -4.48 -0.51 15.88
CA ARG A 273 -4.78 -1.39 14.73
C ARG A 273 -3.52 -1.64 13.90
N LEU A 274 -3.38 -2.83 13.30
CA LEU A 274 -2.21 -3.11 12.47
C LEU A 274 -2.17 -2.22 11.21
N ALA A 275 -3.32 -1.85 10.64
CA ALA A 275 -3.42 -0.96 9.47
C ALA A 275 -2.80 0.43 9.69
N GLU A 276 -2.71 0.90 10.94
CA GLU A 276 -2.04 2.17 11.26
C GLU A 276 -0.53 2.15 10.93
N PHE A 277 0.06 0.96 10.77
CA PHE A 277 1.46 0.75 10.41
C PHE A 277 1.66 0.43 8.93
N ALA A 278 0.64 0.62 8.08
CA ALA A 278 0.68 0.20 6.69
C ALA A 278 1.54 1.05 5.75
N ASN A 279 2.03 2.20 6.23
CA ASN A 279 2.83 3.14 5.43
C ASN A 279 4.28 3.19 5.96
N PRO A 280 5.18 2.31 5.49
CA PRO A 280 6.58 2.31 5.88
C PRO A 280 7.29 3.62 5.54
N MET A 281 8.09 4.11 6.49
CA MET A 281 9.01 5.22 6.28
C MET A 281 10.41 4.83 6.77
N SER A 282 11.44 5.11 5.98
CA SER A 282 12.83 4.80 6.31
C SER A 282 13.31 5.45 7.62
N ARG A 283 12.76 6.63 7.96
CA ARG A 283 13.03 7.33 9.22
C ARG A 283 12.26 6.75 10.43
N GLY A 284 11.41 5.75 10.24
CA GLY A 284 10.47 5.27 11.24
C GLY A 284 9.34 6.26 11.55
N ILE A 285 8.31 5.78 12.23
CA ILE A 285 7.17 6.61 12.67
C ILE A 285 6.95 6.47 14.17
N ILE A 286 6.22 7.41 14.76
CA ILE A 286 5.73 7.26 16.14
C ILE A 286 4.75 6.07 16.16
N ALA A 287 4.95 5.17 17.11
CA ALA A 287 4.05 4.06 17.44
C ALA A 287 3.30 4.30 18.75
N MET A 288 3.92 4.97 19.73
CA MET A 288 3.34 5.35 21.03
C MET A 288 4.03 6.62 21.55
N GLY A 289 3.25 7.57 22.06
CA GLY A 289 3.83 8.70 22.80
C GLY A 289 4.42 8.19 24.13
N ILE A 290 5.67 8.51 24.40
CA ILE A 290 6.38 8.12 25.63
C ILE A 290 6.65 9.39 26.45
N GLU A 291 6.31 9.36 27.73
CA GLU A 291 6.58 10.46 28.66
C GLU A 291 8.06 10.53 29.05
N SER A 292 8.49 11.69 29.56
CA SER A 292 9.88 11.85 30.02
C SER A 292 10.18 10.91 31.19
N GLY A 293 11.21 10.07 31.04
CA GLY A 293 11.60 9.07 32.04
C GLY A 293 10.84 7.74 31.94
N ASP A 294 9.96 7.59 30.96
CA ASP A 294 9.34 6.31 30.60
C ASP A 294 10.04 5.71 29.37
N GLU A 295 9.83 4.43 29.13
CA GLU A 295 10.32 3.73 27.94
C GLU A 295 9.36 2.60 27.53
N LEU A 296 9.25 2.33 26.23
CA LEU A 296 8.54 1.16 25.74
C LEU A 296 9.33 -0.10 26.11
N ILE A 297 8.68 -1.08 26.74
CA ILE A 297 9.30 -2.36 27.13
C ILE A 297 8.81 -3.55 26.31
N GLY A 298 7.68 -3.41 25.61
CA GLY A 298 7.08 -4.56 24.92
C GLY A 298 6.08 -4.16 23.84
N ALA A 299 6.04 -4.99 22.79
CA ALA A 299 5.05 -4.96 21.73
C ALA A 299 4.66 -6.39 21.35
N LYS A 300 3.35 -6.67 21.24
CA LYS A 300 2.85 -8.00 20.85
C LYS A 300 1.66 -7.86 19.89
N ARG A 301 1.50 -8.83 19.00
CA ARG A 301 0.34 -8.96 18.11
C ARG A 301 -0.83 -9.54 18.88
N SER A 302 -2.00 -8.98 18.66
CA SER A 302 -3.24 -9.45 19.27
C SER A 302 -4.39 -9.48 18.26
N THR A 303 -5.43 -10.21 18.61
CA THR A 303 -6.65 -10.40 17.81
C THR A 303 -7.80 -9.48 18.26
N GLY A 304 -7.66 -8.79 19.40
CA GLY A 304 -8.73 -7.99 20.01
C GLY A 304 -9.53 -8.76 21.08
N ARG A 305 -9.38 -10.09 21.13
CA ARG A 305 -10.06 -10.99 22.08
C ARG A 305 -9.10 -11.62 23.07
N ASP A 306 -7.84 -11.23 23.05
CA ASP A 306 -6.83 -11.90 23.84
C ASP A 306 -6.82 -11.40 25.29
N THR A 307 -6.09 -12.10 26.15
CA THR A 307 -5.88 -11.69 27.53
C THR A 307 -4.49 -11.09 27.68
N ILE A 308 -4.43 -9.93 28.34
CA ILE A 308 -3.20 -9.21 28.63
C ILE A 308 -2.73 -9.56 30.04
N PHE A 309 -1.45 -9.89 30.16
CA PHE A 309 -0.75 -10.12 31.40
C PHE A 309 0.40 -9.12 31.56
N LEU A 310 0.38 -8.34 32.64
CA LEU A 310 1.47 -7.43 33.00
C LEU A 310 2.05 -7.85 34.35
N ALA A 311 3.37 -7.77 34.48
CA ALA A 311 4.05 -8.02 35.75
C ALA A 311 5.01 -6.90 36.11
N SER A 312 5.11 -6.62 37.40
CA SER A 312 5.95 -5.56 37.95
C SER A 312 7.18 -6.09 38.68
N HIS A 313 8.15 -5.21 38.86
CA HIS A 313 9.42 -5.48 39.54
C HIS A 313 9.23 -5.83 41.02
N GLU A 314 8.25 -5.22 41.69
CA GLU A 314 7.85 -5.54 43.06
C GLU A 314 7.06 -6.86 43.20
N GLY A 315 6.92 -7.63 42.11
CA GLY A 315 6.33 -8.97 42.15
C GLY A 315 4.81 -8.99 42.18
N MET A 316 4.18 -7.95 41.64
CA MET A 316 2.75 -7.92 41.36
C MET A 316 2.49 -8.32 39.90
N ALA A 317 1.33 -8.86 39.60
CA ALA A 317 0.87 -9.07 38.23
C ALA A 317 -0.63 -8.83 38.08
N ILE A 318 -1.03 -8.33 36.91
CA ILE A 318 -2.42 -8.10 36.55
C ILE A 318 -2.76 -8.84 35.26
N ARG A 319 -3.95 -9.43 35.24
CA ARG A 319 -4.54 -10.13 34.09
C ARG A 319 -5.89 -9.50 33.78
N PHE A 320 -6.09 -9.04 32.55
CA PHE A 320 -7.33 -8.39 32.11
C PHE A 320 -7.57 -8.64 30.61
N PRO A 321 -8.84 -8.59 30.16
CA PRO A 321 -9.15 -8.78 28.74
C PRO A 321 -8.69 -7.58 27.92
N GLU A 322 -8.20 -7.81 26.70
CA GLU A 322 -7.78 -6.76 25.78
C GLU A 322 -8.91 -5.77 25.41
N SER A 323 -10.17 -6.19 25.54
CA SER A 323 -11.35 -5.36 25.32
C SER A 323 -11.45 -4.16 26.29
N ASP A 324 -10.82 -4.22 27.46
CA ASP A 324 -10.74 -3.10 28.41
C ASP A 324 -9.90 -1.92 27.88
N VAL A 325 -9.08 -2.17 26.86
CA VAL A 325 -8.24 -1.16 26.19
C VAL A 325 -8.88 -0.83 24.85
N ARG A 326 -9.37 0.40 24.68
CA ARG A 326 -9.82 0.87 23.37
C ARG A 326 -8.66 0.96 22.39
N ASP A 327 -8.92 0.75 21.11
CA ASP A 327 -7.96 1.07 20.06
C ASP A 327 -7.76 2.59 19.94
N MET A 328 -6.53 2.98 19.67
CA MET A 328 -6.11 4.37 19.59
C MET A 328 -5.15 4.55 18.42
N GLY A 329 -5.09 5.79 17.90
CA GLY A 329 -4.11 6.16 16.88
C GLY A 329 -2.67 6.12 17.42
N ARG A 330 -1.72 6.09 16.49
CA ARG A 330 -0.28 5.99 16.83
C ARG A 330 0.29 7.11 17.70
N PRO A 331 -0.09 8.39 17.56
CA PRO A 331 0.46 9.45 18.41
C PRO A 331 -0.03 9.41 19.86
N ALA A 332 -1.07 8.64 20.18
CA ALA A 332 -1.60 8.58 21.53
C ALA A 332 -0.58 7.94 22.51
N TYR A 333 -0.61 8.40 23.76
CA TYR A 333 0.18 7.84 24.86
C TYR A 333 -0.34 6.48 25.28
N GLY A 334 -1.65 6.30 25.41
CA GLY A 334 -2.28 5.07 25.86
C GLY A 334 -3.17 5.30 27.08
N VAL A 335 -3.46 4.24 27.81
CA VAL A 335 -4.23 4.26 29.05
C VAL A 335 -3.49 3.50 30.13
N ASN A 336 -3.81 3.75 31.40
CA ASN A 336 -3.21 2.99 32.49
C ASN A 336 -3.60 1.49 32.39
N GLY A 337 -2.59 0.62 32.32
CA GLY A 337 -2.73 -0.83 32.28
C GLY A 337 -2.61 -1.46 33.67
N MET A 338 -1.66 -0.98 34.48
CA MET A 338 -1.41 -1.47 35.84
C MET A 338 -1.12 -0.29 36.78
N ASP A 339 -1.82 -0.22 37.92
CA ASP A 339 -1.54 0.77 38.95
C ASP A 339 -0.31 0.35 39.76
N LEU A 340 0.82 0.99 39.48
CA LEU A 340 2.11 0.68 40.08
C LEU A 340 2.36 1.53 41.32
N GLU A 341 2.98 0.92 42.33
CA GLU A 341 3.39 1.66 43.52
C GLU A 341 4.61 2.55 43.22
N LYS A 342 4.87 3.52 44.11
CA LYS A 342 5.94 4.48 43.91
C LYS A 342 7.30 3.77 43.81
N GLY A 343 7.94 3.89 42.65
CA GLY A 343 9.24 3.27 42.36
C GLY A 343 9.17 1.87 41.77
N ASP A 344 7.97 1.30 41.62
CA ASP A 344 7.74 0.06 40.88
C ASP A 344 7.64 0.35 39.37
N TYR A 345 7.89 -0.67 38.56
CA TYR A 345 7.83 -0.60 37.10
C TYR A 345 7.52 -1.96 36.49
N LEU A 346 7.01 -1.98 35.27
CA LEU A 346 6.76 -3.21 34.53
C LEU A 346 8.06 -3.87 34.08
N VAL A 347 8.12 -5.19 34.24
CA VAL A 347 9.24 -6.06 33.81
C VAL A 347 8.83 -7.00 32.68
N GLY A 348 7.55 -7.09 32.35
CA GLY A 348 7.08 -7.87 31.21
C GLY A 348 5.62 -7.62 30.87
N MET A 349 5.32 -7.77 29.58
CA MET A 349 3.98 -7.75 29.00
C MET A 349 3.83 -8.96 28.09
N GLU A 350 2.82 -9.77 28.37
CA GLU A 350 2.53 -10.97 27.59
C GLU A 350 1.05 -11.04 27.21
N ILE A 351 0.81 -11.64 26.05
CA ILE A 351 -0.53 -12.05 25.64
C ILE A 351 -0.62 -13.54 25.93
N VAL A 352 -1.59 -13.91 26.76
CA VAL A 352 -1.66 -15.24 27.37
C VAL A 352 -2.99 -15.92 27.07
N GLY A 353 -2.94 -17.24 26.86
CA GLY A 353 -4.08 -18.14 26.87
C GLY A 353 -4.41 -18.64 28.28
N GLU A 354 -5.58 -19.26 28.44
CA GLU A 354 -6.01 -19.79 29.75
C GLU A 354 -5.15 -20.95 30.27
N ASN A 355 -4.57 -21.72 29.35
CA ASN A 355 -3.76 -22.91 29.64
C ASN A 355 -2.26 -22.62 29.74
N ASP A 356 -1.84 -21.36 29.59
CA ASP A 356 -0.42 -21.01 29.59
C ASP A 356 0.15 -21.05 31.02
N LEU A 357 1.46 -21.29 31.11
CA LEU A 357 2.24 -21.16 32.35
C LEU A 357 3.09 -19.89 32.27
N ILE A 358 3.12 -19.12 33.36
CA ILE A 358 4.04 -18.00 33.50
C ILE A 358 5.22 -18.41 34.38
N LEU A 359 6.42 -18.38 33.80
CA LEU A 359 7.67 -18.43 34.54
C LEU A 359 7.99 -17.02 35.04
N SER A 360 8.17 -16.87 36.35
CA SER A 360 8.71 -15.64 36.94
C SER A 360 10.10 -15.90 37.49
N VAL A 361 11.05 -15.01 37.20
CA VAL A 361 12.43 -15.09 37.65
C VAL A 361 12.79 -13.86 38.47
N THR A 362 13.55 -14.06 39.54
CA THR A 362 13.97 -13.00 40.49
C THR A 362 15.48 -12.77 40.46
N GLU A 363 15.90 -11.59 40.89
CA GLU A 363 17.30 -11.13 40.83
C GLU A 363 18.27 -12.02 41.62
N LYS A 364 17.82 -12.70 42.69
CA LYS A 364 18.67 -13.64 43.46
C LYS A 364 18.63 -15.08 42.95
N GLY A 365 18.17 -15.29 41.72
CA GLY A 365 18.26 -16.60 41.05
C GLY A 365 17.19 -17.60 41.49
N TYR A 366 16.05 -17.12 41.97
CA TYR A 366 14.87 -17.94 42.23
C TYR A 366 13.82 -17.76 41.14
N GLY A 367 13.08 -18.82 40.84
CA GLY A 367 11.99 -18.78 39.89
C GLY A 367 10.93 -19.83 40.14
N LYS A 368 9.77 -19.64 39.52
CA LYS A 368 8.66 -20.60 39.55
C LYS A 368 7.79 -20.48 38.32
N ARG A 369 7.15 -21.59 37.95
CA ARG A 369 6.05 -21.61 36.98
C ARG A 369 4.73 -21.56 37.71
N THR A 370 3.78 -20.80 37.19
CA THR A 370 2.42 -20.72 37.73
C THR A 370 1.41 -20.68 36.59
N PRO A 371 0.34 -21.50 36.63
CA PRO A 371 -0.74 -21.43 35.65
C PRO A 371 -1.37 -20.04 35.59
N VAL A 372 -1.63 -19.54 34.37
CA VAL A 372 -2.32 -18.26 34.14
C VAL A 372 -3.71 -18.24 34.80
N ALA A 373 -4.36 -19.40 34.89
CA ALA A 373 -5.64 -19.58 35.59
C ALA A 373 -5.60 -19.22 37.08
N GLU A 374 -4.45 -19.27 37.76
CA GLU A 374 -4.36 -18.85 39.16
C GLU A 374 -4.47 -17.33 39.32
N TYR A 375 -4.11 -16.56 38.29
CA TYR A 375 -4.23 -15.11 38.29
C TYR A 375 -5.67 -14.75 37.96
N ARG A 376 -6.43 -14.37 38.99
CA ARG A 376 -7.82 -13.92 38.82
C ARG A 376 -7.85 -12.79 37.79
N GLN A 377 -8.74 -12.92 36.80
CA GLN A 377 -9.01 -11.83 35.88
C GLN A 377 -9.63 -10.66 36.64
N GLN A 378 -9.19 -9.44 36.31
CA GLN A 378 -9.73 -8.20 36.86
C GLN A 378 -9.74 -7.12 35.77
N SER A 379 -10.27 -5.94 36.07
CA SER A 379 -10.21 -4.80 35.16
C SER A 379 -8.81 -4.20 35.11
N ARG A 380 -8.45 -3.58 33.97
CA ARG A 380 -7.20 -2.82 33.84
C ARG A 380 -7.07 -1.70 34.88
N ALA A 381 -5.87 -1.15 35.04
CA ALA A 381 -5.52 -0.11 36.01
C ALA A 381 -5.74 -0.53 37.48
N GLY A 382 -5.81 -1.83 37.76
CA GLY A 382 -5.73 -2.36 39.11
C GLY A 382 -4.28 -2.57 39.55
N LYS A 383 -4.07 -2.73 40.86
CA LYS A 383 -2.76 -3.03 41.47
C LYS A 383 -2.19 -4.42 41.14
N GLY A 384 -2.98 -5.29 40.53
CA GLY A 384 -2.58 -6.68 40.37
C GLY A 384 -2.86 -7.55 41.60
N VAL A 385 -2.37 -8.78 41.53
CA VAL A 385 -2.27 -9.73 42.63
C VAL A 385 -0.81 -10.13 42.78
N ILE A 386 -0.43 -10.68 43.93
CA ILE A 386 0.93 -11.18 44.13
C ILE A 386 1.24 -12.21 43.03
N ASN A 387 2.34 -11.97 42.31
CA ASN A 387 2.95 -12.88 41.34
C ASN A 387 4.05 -13.71 41.99
N VAL A 388 4.96 -13.07 42.72
CA VAL A 388 6.04 -13.73 43.47
C VAL A 388 6.25 -12.97 44.77
N LYS A 389 6.50 -13.67 45.88
CA LYS A 389 6.89 -13.00 47.12
C LYS A 389 8.33 -12.48 47.01
N THR A 390 8.49 -11.18 46.85
CA THR A 390 9.78 -10.46 46.83
C THR A 390 10.33 -10.24 48.24
N VAL A 391 10.72 -11.32 48.90
CA VAL A 391 11.42 -11.28 50.19
C VAL A 391 12.92 -11.06 49.98
N GLU A 392 13.66 -10.69 51.03
CA GLU A 392 15.12 -10.50 50.97
C GLU A 392 15.86 -11.70 50.37
N ARG A 393 15.39 -12.93 50.60
CA ARG A 393 15.94 -14.16 49.98
C ARG A 393 15.87 -14.14 48.45
N ASN A 394 14.74 -13.71 47.89
CA ASN A 394 14.43 -13.78 46.47
C ASN A 394 14.89 -12.52 45.72
N GLY A 395 14.78 -11.38 46.39
CA GLY A 395 14.88 -10.09 45.73
C GLY A 395 13.68 -9.81 44.83
N LYS A 396 13.86 -8.86 43.92
CA LYS A 396 12.84 -8.35 43.00
C LYS A 396 12.71 -9.21 41.74
N VAL A 397 11.60 -9.05 41.02
CA VAL A 397 11.34 -9.79 39.78
C VAL A 397 12.09 -9.14 38.62
N VAL A 398 12.81 -9.95 37.85
CA VAL A 398 13.62 -9.50 36.71
C VAL A 398 12.87 -9.69 35.39
N GLY A 399 12.08 -10.76 35.28
CA GLY A 399 11.34 -11.05 34.06
C GLY A 399 10.24 -12.06 34.29
N VAL A 400 9.25 -11.98 33.41
CA VAL A 400 8.18 -12.97 33.28
C VAL A 400 8.13 -13.47 31.85
N LEU A 401 8.02 -14.79 31.68
CA LEU A 401 8.05 -15.44 30.38
C LEU A 401 6.88 -16.42 30.28
N PRO A 402 6.12 -16.43 29.18
CA PRO A 402 5.17 -17.49 28.91
C PRO A 402 5.96 -18.73 28.49
N VAL A 403 5.75 -19.84 29.21
CA VAL A 403 6.47 -21.08 28.99
C VAL A 403 5.50 -22.24 28.81
N THR A 404 5.95 -23.24 28.09
CA THR A 404 5.36 -24.58 28.02
C THR A 404 6.27 -25.58 28.75
N GLU A 405 5.83 -26.83 28.90
CA GLU A 405 6.68 -27.91 29.44
C GLU A 405 7.92 -28.19 28.57
N GLU A 406 7.90 -27.81 27.28
CA GLU A 406 9.00 -28.04 26.33
C GLU A 406 9.88 -26.80 26.09
N SER A 407 9.60 -25.72 26.82
CA SER A 407 10.30 -24.45 26.64
C SER A 407 11.69 -24.50 27.27
N GLU A 408 12.69 -24.00 26.56
CA GLU A 408 14.01 -23.74 27.16
C GLU A 408 14.09 -22.27 27.59
N VAL A 409 14.75 -21.99 28.71
CA VAL A 409 14.91 -20.63 29.25
C VAL A 409 16.37 -20.36 29.52
N MET A 410 16.80 -19.14 29.24
CA MET A 410 18.15 -18.68 29.54
C MET A 410 18.14 -17.59 30.59
N LEU A 411 19.05 -17.71 31.54
CA LEU A 411 19.29 -16.71 32.58
C LEU A 411 20.67 -16.11 32.37
N ILE A 412 20.75 -14.79 32.43
CA ILE A 412 22.00 -14.04 32.35
C ILE A 412 22.16 -13.27 33.65
N THR A 413 23.37 -13.34 34.22
CA THR A 413 23.74 -12.58 35.41
C THR A 413 24.42 -11.26 35.05
N GLN A 414 24.49 -10.31 35.99
CA GLN A 414 25.19 -9.04 35.81
C GLN A 414 26.68 -9.23 35.54
N GLN A 415 27.28 -10.29 36.08
CA GLN A 415 28.67 -10.67 35.81
C GLN A 415 28.86 -11.46 34.51
N GLY A 416 27.81 -11.65 33.71
CA GLY A 416 27.88 -12.24 32.38
C GLY A 416 27.82 -13.78 32.36
N LYS A 417 27.60 -14.44 33.50
CA LYS A 417 27.34 -15.89 33.54
C LYS A 417 25.99 -16.20 32.91
N ILE A 418 26.00 -17.07 31.90
CA ILE A 418 24.81 -17.53 31.18
C ILE A 418 24.48 -18.96 31.61
N THR A 419 23.21 -19.24 31.90
CA THR A 419 22.72 -20.59 32.25
C THR A 419 21.45 -20.91 31.47
N ARG A 420 21.45 -22.07 30.79
CA ARG A 420 20.28 -22.62 30.10
C ARG A 420 19.59 -23.64 30.99
N LEU A 421 18.26 -23.59 31.05
CA LEU A 421 17.40 -24.44 31.86
C LEU A 421 16.22 -24.94 31.03
N ASP A 422 15.78 -26.17 31.28
CA ASP A 422 14.49 -26.66 30.81
C ASP A 422 13.39 -26.08 31.72
N ALA A 423 12.39 -25.41 31.13
CA ALA A 423 11.27 -24.87 31.89
C ALA A 423 10.50 -25.99 32.61
N GLY A 424 10.39 -27.19 32.01
CA GLY A 424 9.74 -28.36 32.59
C GLY A 424 10.34 -28.80 33.94
N GLU A 425 11.63 -28.59 34.14
CA GLU A 425 12.31 -28.90 35.41
C GLU A 425 12.05 -27.87 36.51
N ILE A 426 11.63 -26.65 36.14
CA ILE A 426 11.32 -25.61 37.11
C ILE A 426 9.99 -25.94 37.79
N ARG A 427 9.99 -25.99 39.11
CA ARG A 427 8.81 -26.36 39.89
C ARG A 427 7.61 -25.45 39.60
N GLU A 428 6.48 -26.09 39.27
CA GLU A 428 5.17 -25.43 39.30
C GLU A 428 4.74 -25.19 40.75
N SER A 429 4.28 -23.97 41.03
CA SER A 429 3.77 -23.61 42.34
C SER A 429 2.83 -22.43 42.25
N GLY A 430 1.99 -22.29 43.28
CA GLY A 430 1.01 -21.21 43.30
C GLY A 430 1.63 -19.82 43.39
N ARG A 431 0.83 -18.82 43.01
CA ARG A 431 1.28 -17.41 42.90
C ARG A 431 2.03 -16.88 44.12
N SER A 432 1.53 -17.11 45.33
CA SER A 432 2.15 -16.56 46.54
C SER A 432 3.39 -17.32 47.03
N ALA A 433 3.89 -18.30 46.28
CA ALA A 433 5.10 -19.04 46.62
C ALA A 433 6.38 -18.23 46.33
N GLN A 434 7.47 -18.59 47.01
CA GLN A 434 8.80 -18.04 46.76
C GLN A 434 9.52 -18.71 45.58
N GLY A 435 9.01 -19.84 45.08
CA GLY A 435 9.68 -20.61 44.04
C GLY A 435 10.94 -21.34 44.50
N VAL A 436 11.66 -21.90 43.53
CA VAL A 436 12.85 -22.72 43.72
C VAL A 436 14.07 -22.02 43.14
N ARG A 437 15.27 -22.45 43.56
CA ARG A 437 16.50 -21.88 43.01
C ARG A 437 16.68 -22.41 41.59
N VAL A 438 16.78 -21.49 40.63
CA VAL A 438 16.98 -21.79 39.20
C VAL A 438 18.44 -21.57 38.79
N ILE A 439 19.16 -20.67 39.47
CA ILE A 439 20.61 -20.45 39.26
C ILE A 439 21.31 -20.23 40.61
N ARG A 440 22.55 -20.72 40.71
CA ARG A 440 23.47 -20.40 41.82
C ARG A 440 24.32 -19.20 41.43
N LEU A 441 24.11 -18.11 42.15
CA LEU A 441 24.84 -16.86 42.02
C LEU A 441 26.04 -16.83 42.97
N GLU A 442 27.08 -16.12 42.56
CA GLU A 442 28.23 -15.80 43.38
C GLU A 442 27.93 -14.60 44.29
N GLU A 443 28.80 -14.33 45.26
CA GLU A 443 28.59 -13.23 46.21
C GLU A 443 28.60 -11.88 45.48
N GLY A 444 27.50 -11.12 45.61
CA GLY A 444 27.31 -9.84 44.93
C GLY A 444 26.82 -9.94 43.48
N ASP A 445 26.61 -11.14 42.94
CA ASP A 445 26.05 -11.33 41.60
C ASP A 445 24.50 -11.40 41.62
N GLN A 446 23.87 -11.02 40.52
CA GLN A 446 22.42 -10.95 40.36
C GLN A 446 21.99 -11.35 38.95
N VAL A 447 20.81 -11.93 38.80
CA VAL A 447 20.18 -12.14 37.49
C VAL A 447 19.85 -10.78 36.88
N ALA A 448 20.35 -10.52 35.67
CA ALA A 448 20.12 -9.31 34.90
C ALA A 448 18.98 -9.48 33.89
N ALA A 449 18.86 -10.66 33.28
CA ALA A 449 17.85 -10.94 32.27
C ALA A 449 17.43 -12.40 32.27
N ALA A 450 16.20 -12.65 31.83
CA ALA A 450 15.66 -13.97 31.55
C ALA A 450 14.99 -13.94 30.17
N CYS A 451 15.38 -14.86 29.29
CA CYS A 451 14.86 -14.92 27.93
C CYS A 451 14.35 -16.34 27.64
N LEU A 452 13.22 -16.42 26.92
CA LEU A 452 12.70 -17.68 26.41
C LEU A 452 13.50 -18.08 25.16
N ILE A 453 14.09 -19.27 25.17
CA ILE A 453 14.65 -19.87 23.97
C ILE A 453 13.51 -20.62 23.29
N ARG A 454 13.10 -20.15 22.12
CA ARG A 454 12.18 -20.93 21.28
C ARG A 454 12.96 -22.08 20.66
N SER A 455 12.55 -23.30 20.99
CA SER A 455 13.18 -24.51 20.45
C SER A 455 12.98 -24.58 18.94
N GLU A 456 14.02 -25.05 18.26
CA GLU A 456 14.11 -25.15 16.80
C GLU A 456 13.05 -26.11 16.19
N THR A 457 12.41 -26.92 17.04
CA THR A 457 11.46 -27.98 16.69
C THR A 457 10.01 -27.51 16.61
N ASN A 458 9.64 -26.44 17.32
CA ASN A 458 8.27 -25.93 17.38
C ASN A 458 8.17 -24.56 16.70
N GLY A 459 8.59 -24.50 15.44
CA GLY A 459 8.13 -23.46 14.53
C GLY A 459 6.65 -23.70 14.20
N GLU A 460 5.78 -23.59 15.20
CA GLU A 460 4.36 -23.39 14.90
C GLU A 460 4.25 -22.06 14.15
N PRO A 461 3.64 -22.03 12.96
CA PRO A 461 3.24 -20.77 12.39
C PRO A 461 2.38 -20.07 13.44
N GLY A 462 2.74 -18.82 13.79
CA GLY A 462 1.79 -17.96 14.49
C GLY A 462 0.44 -18.05 13.75
N PRO A 463 -0.70 -17.96 14.46
CA PRO A 463 -2.00 -18.41 13.97
C PRO A 463 -2.17 -17.99 12.51
N THR A 464 -2.24 -18.99 11.63
CA THR A 464 -2.51 -18.79 10.21
C THR A 464 -3.92 -18.23 10.12
N VAL A 465 -4.03 -16.91 10.02
CA VAL A 465 -5.29 -16.22 9.76
C VAL A 465 -5.61 -16.45 8.28
N GLN A 466 -6.74 -17.12 8.02
CA GLN A 466 -7.41 -17.08 6.71
C GLN A 466 -7.91 -15.68 6.41
#